data_AF-K7LD42-F1
#
_entry.id   AF-K7LD42-F1
#
_cell.length_a   1.000
_cell.length_b   1.000
_cell.length_c   1.000
_cell.angle_alpha   90.00
_cell.angle_beta   90.00
_cell.angle_gamma   90.00
#
_symmetry.space_group_name_H-M   'P 1'
#
loop_
_entity.id
_entity.type
_entity.pdbx_description
1 polymer ?
#
loop_
_entity_poly.entity_id
_entity_poly.type
_entity_poly.pdbx_seq_one_letter_code
_entity_poly.pdbx_strand_id
1 'polypeptide(L)'
;MEYMLLVMSMIHRIKATNVIFGLALGYKSIIIPIFAIAISIFVSFTFAAMYGIAMAALGMLSTIATGLAIDAYGPISDNAGGIAEMAGMSHCIRERTDALDAAGNTTAAIRKVL
;
A
#
# COMPACT_ATOMS: atom_id res chain seq x y z
N MET A 1 3.50 2.47 11.50
CA MET A 1 3.67 1.16 12.16
C MET A 1 2.89 1.03 13.44
N GLU A 2 2.97 1.98 14.38
CA GLU A 2 2.35 1.86 15.71
C GLU A 2 0.84 1.53 15.66
N TYR A 3 0.08 2.19 14.78
CA TYR A 3 -1.35 1.87 14.59
C TYR A 3 -1.61 0.50 13.96
N MET A 4 -0.75 0.01 13.08
CA MET A 4 -0.90 -1.33 12.50
C MET A 4 -0.59 -2.41 13.54
N LEU A 5 0.43 -2.19 14.37
CA LEU A 5 0.71 -3.04 15.54
C LEU A 5 -0.45 -3.02 16.53
N LEU A 6 -1.08 -1.86 16.73
CA LEU A 6 -2.26 -1.74 17.57
C LEU A 6 -3.44 -2.55 17.00
N VAL A 7 -3.69 -2.50 15.69
CA VAL A 7 -4.70 -3.34 15.03
C VAL A 7 -4.38 -4.83 15.23
N MET A 8 -3.13 -5.26 14.99
CA MET A 8 -2.70 -6.64 15.24
C MET A 8 -2.91 -7.07 16.70
N SER A 9 -2.62 -6.19 17.66
CA SER A 9 -2.78 -6.51 19.09
C SER A 9 -4.22 -6.82 19.48
N MET A 10 -5.20 -6.25 18.76
CA MET A 10 -6.63 -6.43 19.02
C MET A 10 -7.16 -7.81 18.64
N ILE A 11 -6.40 -8.59 17.84
CA ILE A 11 -6.77 -9.96 17.45
C ILE A 11 -7.00 -10.83 18.69
N HIS A 12 -6.25 -10.59 19.78
CA HIS A 12 -6.35 -11.35 21.03
C HIS A 12 -7.60 -11.03 21.87
N ARG A 13 -8.32 -9.94 21.57
CA ARG A 13 -9.52 -9.57 22.33
C ARG A 13 -10.75 -10.26 21.78
N ILE A 14 -11.25 -9.73 20.66
CA ILE A 14 -12.45 -10.23 19.96
C ILE A 14 -12.28 -9.85 18.49
N LYS A 15 -12.63 -10.75 17.56
CA LYS A 15 -12.55 -10.49 16.10
C LYS A 15 -13.25 -9.18 15.69
N ALA A 16 -14.37 -8.83 16.34
CA ALA A 16 -15.10 -7.59 16.10
C ALA A 16 -14.24 -6.34 16.36
N THR A 17 -13.41 -6.35 17.40
CA THR A 17 -12.53 -5.23 17.74
C THR A 17 -11.48 -5.01 16.66
N ASN A 18 -10.91 -6.08 16.08
CA ASN A 18 -9.96 -5.97 14.98
C ASN A 18 -10.58 -5.25 13.77
N VAL A 19 -11.84 -5.60 13.41
CA VAL A 19 -12.56 -4.95 12.31
C VAL A 19 -12.81 -3.47 12.58
N ILE A 20 -13.25 -3.12 13.79
CA ILE A 20 -13.53 -1.73 14.18
C ILE A 20 -12.26 -0.88 14.08
N PHE A 21 -11.14 -1.37 14.61
CA PHE A 21 -9.87 -0.65 14.54
C PHE A 21 -9.30 -0.60 13.12
N GLY A 22 -9.48 -1.65 12.32
CA GLY A 22 -9.11 -1.65 10.91
C GLY A 22 -9.86 -0.58 10.11
N LEU A 23 -11.18 -0.47 10.31
CA LEU A 23 -12.00 0.59 9.71
C LEU A 23 -11.57 1.98 10.18
N ALA A 24 -11.35 2.15 11.48
CA ALA A 24 -10.88 3.42 12.04
C ALA A 24 -9.50 3.81 11.48
N LEU A 25 -8.59 2.85 11.27
CA LEU A 25 -7.31 3.08 10.63
C LEU A 25 -7.48 3.53 9.17
N GLY A 26 -8.39 2.89 8.42
CA GLY A 26 -8.73 3.30 7.06
C GLY A 26 -9.28 4.73 6.99
N TYR A 27 -10.16 5.12 7.92
CA TYR A 27 -10.65 6.51 7.99
C TYR A 27 -9.57 7.51 8.40
N LYS A 28 -8.61 7.09 9.23
CA LYS A 28 -7.50 7.96 9.63
C LYS A 28 -6.47 8.13 8.50
N SER A 29 -6.26 7.12 7.66
CA SER A 29 -5.18 7.13 6.66
C SER A 29 -5.38 8.15 5.55
N ILE A 30 -6.62 8.58 5.27
CA ILE A 30 -6.93 9.52 4.18
C ILE A 30 -6.52 10.97 4.47
N ILE A 31 -6.25 11.33 5.73
CA ILE A 31 -6.00 12.72 6.14
C ILE A 31 -4.81 13.32 5.37
N ILE A 32 -3.66 12.64 5.39
CA ILE A 32 -2.43 13.13 4.75
C ILE A 32 -2.57 13.13 3.21
N PRO A 33 -3.01 12.04 2.54
CA PRO A 33 -3.20 12.03 1.09
C PRO A 33 -4.12 13.13 0.58
N ILE A 34 -5.24 13.40 1.27
CA ILE A 34 -6.18 14.46 0.85
C ILE A 34 -5.53 15.85 0.91
N PHE A 35 -4.76 16.14 1.96
CA PHE A 35 -4.02 17.40 2.02
C PHE A 35 -2.94 17.50 0.94
N ALA A 36 -2.22 16.42 0.65
CA ALA A 36 -1.23 16.39 -0.43
C ALA A 36 -1.87 16.68 -1.80
N ILE A 37 -3.02 16.06 -2.09
CA ILE A 37 -3.78 16.31 -3.33
C ILE A 37 -4.28 17.76 -3.37
N ALA A 38 -4.84 18.28 -2.27
CA ALA A 38 -5.35 19.65 -2.20
C ALA A 38 -4.23 20.69 -2.45
N ILE A 39 -3.04 20.50 -1.85
CA ILE A 39 -1.88 21.37 -2.08
C ILE A 39 -1.42 21.26 -3.54
N SER A 40 -1.34 20.05 -4.09
CA SER A 40 -0.96 19.82 -5.49
C SER A 40 -1.91 20.54 -6.45
N ILE A 41 -3.22 20.44 -6.23
CA ILE A 41 -4.25 21.15 -7.01
C ILE A 41 -4.09 22.66 -6.86
N PHE A 42 -3.99 23.18 -5.64
CA PHE A 42 -3.86 24.62 -5.40
C PHE A 42 -2.66 25.20 -6.14
N VAL A 43 -1.48 24.61 -5.95
CA VAL A 43 -0.24 25.08 -6.56
C VAL A 43 -0.32 24.98 -8.09
N SER A 44 -0.67 23.82 -8.62
CA SER A 44 -0.68 23.60 -10.06
C SER A 44 -1.73 24.45 -10.79
N PHE A 45 -2.91 24.61 -10.20
CA PHE A 45 -3.97 25.46 -10.75
C PHE A 45 -3.56 26.93 -10.76
N THR A 46 -2.92 27.43 -9.70
CA THR A 46 -2.44 28.82 -9.66
C THR A 46 -1.40 29.10 -10.76
N PHE A 47 -0.53 28.15 -11.08
CA PHE A 47 0.51 28.35 -12.10
C PHE A 47 0.01 28.20 -13.54
N ALA A 48 -0.89 27.26 -13.83
CA ALA A 48 -1.28 26.96 -15.20
C ALA A 48 -2.71 26.41 -15.37
N ALA A 49 -3.63 26.77 -14.47
CA ALA A 49 -5.03 26.36 -14.49
C ALA A 49 -5.18 24.84 -14.73
N MET A 50 -6.01 24.44 -15.70
CA MET A 50 -6.23 23.03 -16.04
C MET A 50 -4.97 22.35 -16.62
N TYR A 51 -4.15 23.07 -17.38
CA TYR A 51 -2.90 22.51 -17.91
C TYR A 51 -1.94 22.17 -16.77
N GLY A 52 -1.87 23.01 -15.75
CA GLY A 52 -1.09 22.76 -14.53
C GLY A 52 -1.53 21.49 -13.82
N ILE A 53 -2.83 21.31 -13.59
CA ILE A 53 -3.37 20.10 -12.96
C ILE A 53 -3.04 18.85 -13.79
N ALA A 54 -3.22 18.90 -15.12
CA ALA A 54 -2.90 17.79 -16.01
C ALA A 54 -1.40 17.42 -15.96
N MET A 55 -0.52 18.43 -15.94
CA MET A 55 0.92 18.21 -15.82
C MET A 55 1.32 17.69 -14.43
N ALA A 56 0.63 18.10 -13.35
CA ALA A 56 0.86 17.56 -12.02
C ALA A 56 0.49 16.06 -11.93
N ALA A 57 -0.62 15.66 -12.56
CA ALA A 57 -1.01 14.26 -12.66
C ALA A 57 0.02 13.44 -13.48
N LEU A 58 0.49 13.97 -14.61
CA LEU A 58 1.60 13.36 -15.36
C LEU A 58 2.88 13.28 -14.53
N GLY A 59 3.18 14.31 -13.72
CA GLY A 59 4.31 14.32 -12.81
C GLY A 59 4.24 13.23 -11.75
N MET A 60 3.07 12.99 -11.16
CA MET A 60 2.82 11.89 -10.23
C MET A 60 3.11 10.53 -10.90
N LEU A 61 2.70 10.36 -12.16
CA LEU A 61 2.91 9.14 -12.94
C LEU A 61 4.26 9.08 -13.68
N SER A 62 5.14 10.08 -13.52
CA SER A 62 6.41 10.14 -14.28
C SER A 62 7.34 8.96 -13.98
N THR A 63 7.26 8.40 -12.76
CA THR A 63 8.02 7.21 -12.33
C THR A 63 7.18 5.93 -12.36
N ILE A 64 6.14 5.87 -13.21
CA ILE A 64 5.19 4.75 -13.27
C ILE A 64 5.87 3.41 -13.53
N ALA A 65 6.97 3.36 -14.30
CA ALA A 65 7.70 2.13 -14.57
C ALA A 65 8.24 1.48 -13.28
N THR A 66 8.92 2.27 -12.44
CA THR A 66 9.39 1.81 -11.13
C THR A 66 8.22 1.45 -10.22
N GLY A 67 7.16 2.27 -10.22
CA GLY A 67 5.95 2.01 -9.44
C GLY A 67 5.25 0.70 -9.82
N LEU A 68 5.19 0.35 -11.10
CA LEU A 68 4.64 -0.92 -11.58
C LEU A 68 5.55 -2.10 -11.23
N ALA A 69 6.88 -1.93 -11.31
CA ALA A 69 7.82 -3.00 -10.98
C ALA A 69 7.71 -3.44 -9.51
N ILE A 70 7.64 -2.50 -8.57
CA ILE A 70 7.50 -2.81 -7.13
C ILE A 70 6.11 -3.31 -6.75
N ASP A 71 5.08 -2.97 -7.53
CA ASP A 71 3.71 -3.46 -7.33
C ASP A 71 3.57 -4.88 -7.86
N ALA A 72 4.04 -5.14 -9.08
CA ALA A 72 4.07 -6.48 -9.68
C ALA A 72 4.90 -7.48 -8.87
N TYR A 73 5.93 -7.00 -8.15
CA TYR A 73 6.70 -7.81 -7.22
C TYR A 73 5.86 -8.48 -6.13
N GLY A 74 4.78 -7.85 -5.66
CA GLY A 74 3.93 -8.39 -4.60
C GLY A 74 3.23 -9.70 -5.00
N PRO A 75 2.37 -9.70 -6.04
CA PRO A 75 1.71 -10.91 -6.52
C PRO A 75 2.68 -12.03 -6.96
N ILE A 76 3.87 -11.68 -7.45
CA ILE A 76 4.91 -12.66 -7.78
C ILE A 76 5.40 -13.35 -6.50
N SER A 77 5.63 -12.59 -5.44
CA SER A 77 6.11 -13.11 -4.14
C SER A 77 5.05 -13.94 -3.42
N ASP A 78 3.78 -13.53 -3.47
CA ASP A 78 2.64 -14.30 -2.95
C ASP A 78 2.55 -15.68 -3.63
N ASN A 79 2.54 -15.70 -4.97
CA ASN A 79 2.51 -16.94 -5.74
C ASN A 79 3.72 -17.85 -5.45
N ALA A 80 4.92 -17.29 -5.29
CA ALA A 80 6.09 -18.06 -4.90
C ALA A 80 5.93 -18.73 -3.53
N GLY A 81 5.33 -18.02 -2.56
CA GLY A 81 4.97 -18.57 -1.26
C GLY A 81 3.92 -19.67 -1.34
N GLY A 82 2.88 -19.49 -2.15
CA GLY A 82 1.88 -20.52 -2.43
C GLY A 82 2.48 -21.79 -3.06
N ILE A 83 3.40 -21.63 -4.01
CA ILE A 83 4.13 -22.76 -4.62
C ILE A 83 4.98 -23.49 -3.57
N ALA A 84 5.70 -22.76 -2.72
CA ALA A 84 6.53 -23.36 -1.68
C ALA A 84 5.72 -24.22 -0.71
N GLU A 85 4.54 -23.74 -0.32
CA GLU A 85 3.60 -24.48 0.53
C GLU A 85 3.06 -25.73 -0.18
N MET A 86 2.55 -25.58 -1.42
CA MET A 86 1.96 -26.67 -2.19
C MET A 86 2.97 -27.76 -2.58
N ALA A 87 4.24 -27.41 -2.77
CA ALA A 87 5.32 -28.33 -3.09
C ALA A 87 5.95 -28.99 -1.84
N GLY A 88 5.46 -28.68 -0.63
CA GLY A 88 5.99 -29.25 0.61
C GLY A 88 7.45 -28.86 0.89
N MET A 89 7.85 -27.66 0.48
CA MET A 89 9.21 -27.17 0.66
C MET A 89 9.51 -26.88 2.14
N SER A 90 10.80 -26.71 2.49
CA SER A 90 11.20 -26.45 3.87
C SER A 90 10.60 -25.14 4.42
N HIS A 91 10.29 -25.11 5.73
CA HIS A 91 9.75 -23.92 6.42
C HIS A 91 10.56 -22.64 6.21
N CYS A 92 11.89 -22.73 6.14
CA CYS A 92 12.80 -21.62 5.82
C CYS A 92 12.44 -20.91 4.50
N ILE A 93 11.95 -21.64 3.49
CA ILE A 93 11.54 -21.05 2.22
C ILE A 93 10.23 -20.27 2.39
N ARG A 94 9.28 -20.82 3.16
CA ARG A 94 8.01 -20.14 3.44
C ARG A 94 8.19 -18.86 4.26
N GLU A 95 9.03 -18.90 5.30
CA GLU A 95 9.36 -17.69 6.07
C GLU A 95 9.98 -16.59 5.21
N ARG A 96 10.83 -16.97 4.25
CA ARG A 96 11.40 -16.01 3.31
C ARG A 96 10.33 -15.43 2.38
N THR A 97 9.48 -16.25 1.80
CA THR A 97 8.43 -15.76 0.88
C THR A 97 7.37 -14.93 1.61
N ASP A 98 7.03 -15.26 2.86
CA ASP A 98 6.11 -14.47 3.70
C ASP A 98 6.66 -13.07 3.99
N ALA A 99 7.97 -12.95 4.21
CA ALA A 99 8.60 -11.64 4.38
C ALA A 99 8.52 -10.80 3.09
N LEU A 100 8.67 -11.43 1.92
CA LEU A 100 8.55 -10.76 0.62
C LEU A 100 7.09 -10.36 0.33
N ASP A 101 6.12 -11.23 0.62
CA ASP A 101 4.69 -10.96 0.46
C ASP A 101 4.22 -9.82 1.38
N ALA A 102 4.66 -9.78 2.64
CA ALA A 102 4.37 -8.67 3.55
C ALA A 102 4.86 -7.31 3.00
N ALA A 103 6.03 -7.29 2.35
CA ALA A 103 6.51 -6.09 1.66
C ALA A 103 5.64 -5.75 0.44
N GLY A 104 5.26 -6.77 -0.35
CA GLY A 104 4.34 -6.65 -1.50
C GLY A 104 2.97 -6.08 -1.14
N ASN A 105 2.41 -6.47 0.00
CA ASN A 105 1.16 -5.91 0.52
C ASN A 105 1.27 -4.40 0.79
N THR A 106 2.43 -3.92 1.21
CA THR A 106 2.68 -2.49 1.42
C THR A 106 2.83 -1.75 0.10
N THR A 107 3.54 -2.31 -0.89
CA THR A 107 3.70 -1.67 -2.20
C THR A 107 2.37 -1.59 -2.96
N ALA A 108 1.54 -2.62 -2.88
CA ALA A 108 0.19 -2.62 -3.44
C ALA A 108 -0.71 -1.54 -2.82
N ALA A 109 -0.56 -1.28 -1.51
CA ALA A 109 -1.28 -0.20 -0.85
C ALA A 109 -0.79 1.19 -1.31
N ILE A 110 0.52 1.38 -1.47
CA ILE A 110 1.11 2.62 -1.97
C ILE A 110 0.62 2.91 -3.39
N ARG A 111 0.61 1.88 -4.27
CA ARG A 111 0.22 2.05 -5.65
C ARG A 111 -1.23 2.48 -5.84
N LYS A 112 -2.14 2.09 -4.95
CA LYS A 112 -3.58 2.47 -5.02
C LYS A 112 -3.83 3.97 -4.81
N VAL A 113 -2.86 4.71 -4.28
CA VAL A 113 -2.97 6.16 -4.06
C VAL A 113 -2.39 6.96 -5.24
N LEU A 114 -1.71 6.28 -6.16
CA LEU A 114 -1.13 6.80 -7.39
C LEU A 114 -2.15 6.74 -8.53
#